data_AF-A0A0S9KDZ4-F1
#
_entry.id   AF-A0A0S9KDZ4-F1
#
_cell.length_a   1.000
_cell.length_b   1.000
_cell.length_c   1.000
_cell.angle_alpha   90.00
_cell.angle_beta   90.00
_cell.angle_gamma   90.00
#
_symmetry.space_group_name_H-M   'P 1'
#
loop_
_entity.id
_entity.type
_entity.pdbx_description
1 polymer ?
#
loop_
_entity_poly.entity_id
_entity_poly.type
_entity_poly.pdbx_seq_one_letter_code
_entity_poly.pdbx_strand_id
1 'polypeptide(L)'
;MTPNEAAITLGVRPGATEPEVLDAYLTAVTPSHPHLYEPGSPERRTAQLAFAQLTGARDVLLAETPRLVLAPAPSVQPPDYQPAAGAVTSTQPTIAAAQAYMAVHPLPEPPPLPPAPRDPSRLIGFIVLGVLVIALIMGVALAVSRDNAQQSSTSFPFTDVTPDGEPSCEDDVNDCWEWRLNFNDDCSRAMVRIGFSDTEDGETKRTTIRWITGIEADETATLHVENSTGYPEWAGIEDITCED
;
A
#
# COMPACT_ATOMS: atom_id res chain seq x y z
N MET A 1 -6.92 -13.60 -4.10
CA MET A 1 -5.90 -14.65 -4.00
C MET A 1 -6.42 -15.70 -3.03
N THR A 2 -6.47 -16.96 -3.44
CA THR A 2 -6.89 -18.08 -2.56
C THR A 2 -5.72 -18.53 -1.67
N PRO A 3 -5.97 -19.25 -0.55
CA PRO A 3 -4.90 -19.75 0.31
C PRO A 3 -3.90 -20.66 -0.41
N ASN A 4 -4.36 -21.51 -1.35
CA ASN A 4 -3.47 -22.35 -2.15
C ASN A 4 -2.60 -21.53 -3.12
N GLU A 5 -3.15 -20.49 -3.76
CA GLU A 5 -2.37 -19.58 -4.61
C GLU A 5 -1.32 -18.81 -3.80
N ALA A 6 -1.70 -18.35 -2.59
CA ALA A 6 -0.80 -17.68 -1.68
C ALA A 6 0.36 -18.59 -1.23
N ALA A 7 0.06 -19.85 -0.91
CA ALA A 7 1.07 -20.85 -0.56
C ALA A 7 2.06 -21.10 -1.72
N ILE A 8 1.56 -21.25 -2.95
CA ILE A 8 2.40 -21.38 -4.15
C ILE A 8 3.27 -20.12 -4.35
N THR A 9 2.69 -18.94 -4.16
CA THR A 9 3.38 -17.65 -4.33
C THR A 9 4.55 -17.50 -3.36
N LEU A 10 4.37 -17.92 -2.10
CA LEU A 10 5.44 -17.89 -1.09
C LEU A 10 6.35 -19.13 -1.09
N GLY A 11 6.06 -20.14 -1.92
CA GLY A 11 6.85 -21.38 -1.95
C GLY A 11 6.69 -22.24 -0.70
N VAL A 12 5.55 -22.14 0.00
CA VAL A 12 5.24 -22.94 1.19
C VAL A 12 4.14 -23.96 0.93
N ARG A 13 4.04 -24.97 1.80
CA ARG A 13 2.94 -25.93 1.75
C ARG A 13 1.63 -25.28 2.25
N PRO A 14 0.45 -25.66 1.71
CA PRO A 14 -0.82 -25.27 2.31
C PRO A 14 -0.90 -25.68 3.78
N GLY A 15 -1.36 -24.78 4.65
CA GLY A 15 -1.38 -25.00 6.10
C GLY A 15 -0.01 -24.90 6.78
N ALA A 16 0.96 -24.23 6.15
CA ALA A 16 2.20 -23.82 6.82
C ALA A 16 1.89 -23.04 8.10
N THR A 17 2.72 -23.25 9.12
CA THR A 17 2.62 -22.53 10.38
C THR A 17 3.00 -21.07 10.20
N GLU A 18 2.52 -20.18 11.07
CA GLU A 18 2.85 -18.75 11.02
C GLU A 18 4.38 -18.48 10.95
N PRO A 19 5.25 -19.14 11.73
CA PRO A 19 6.70 -18.98 11.59
C PRO A 19 7.24 -19.39 10.21
N GLU A 20 6.75 -20.49 9.63
CA GLU A 20 7.14 -20.94 8.29
C GLU A 20 6.70 -19.92 7.21
N VAL A 21 5.50 -19.35 7.35
CA VAL A 21 4.99 -18.31 6.43
C VAL A 21 5.83 -17.04 6.50
N LEU A 22 6.19 -16.59 7.72
CA LEU A 22 6.99 -15.38 7.90
C LEU A 22 8.43 -15.55 7.39
N ASP A 23 9.06 -16.69 7.64
CA ASP A 23 10.41 -16.99 7.14
C ASP A 23 10.46 -17.03 5.61
N ALA A 24 9.49 -17.71 4.99
CA ALA A 24 9.36 -17.75 3.53
C ALA A 24 9.10 -16.36 2.93
N TYR A 25 8.24 -15.55 3.57
CA TYR A 25 8.00 -14.17 3.16
C TYR A 25 9.28 -13.33 3.21
N LEU A 26 10.03 -13.37 4.32
CA LEU A 26 11.28 -12.61 4.45
C LEU A 26 12.31 -13.03 3.40
N THR A 27 12.43 -14.33 3.14
CA THR A 27 13.33 -14.87 2.11
C THR A 27 12.93 -14.39 0.71
N ALA A 28 11.64 -14.43 0.37
CA ALA A 28 11.14 -14.03 -0.94
C ALA A 28 11.16 -12.51 -1.17
N VAL A 29 10.91 -11.72 -0.12
CA VAL A 29 10.79 -10.26 -0.21
C VAL A 29 12.14 -9.56 -0.29
N THR A 30 13.19 -10.14 0.30
CA THR A 30 14.54 -9.57 0.34
C THR A 30 15.05 -9.14 -1.04
N PRO A 31 15.05 -9.99 -2.09
CA PRO A 31 15.49 -9.58 -3.42
C PRO A 31 14.50 -8.65 -4.14
N SER A 32 13.22 -8.64 -3.73
CA SER A 32 12.14 -7.87 -4.38
C SER A 32 11.88 -6.53 -3.70
N HIS A 33 12.71 -6.12 -2.73
CA HIS A 33 12.48 -4.89 -1.98
C HIS A 33 12.70 -3.66 -2.88
N PRO A 34 11.72 -2.75 -3.05
CA PRO A 34 11.82 -1.63 -3.99
C PRO A 34 13.02 -0.70 -3.76
N HIS A 35 13.50 -0.61 -2.52
CA HIS A 35 14.66 0.20 -2.14
C HIS A 35 15.99 -0.28 -2.77
N LEU A 36 16.04 -1.52 -3.26
CA LEU A 36 17.23 -2.03 -3.95
C LEU A 36 17.37 -1.50 -5.39
N TYR A 37 16.36 -0.79 -5.89
CA TYR A 37 16.28 -0.34 -7.29
C TYR A 37 16.22 1.18 -7.39
N GLU A 38 16.78 1.71 -8.48
CA GLU A 38 16.81 3.15 -8.75
C GLU A 38 15.38 3.73 -8.82
N PRO A 39 15.12 4.90 -8.19
CA PRO A 39 13.86 5.62 -8.35
C PRO A 39 13.46 5.81 -9.83
N GLY A 40 12.18 5.56 -10.16
CA GLY A 40 11.65 5.73 -11.52
C GLY A 40 11.99 4.59 -12.51
N SER A 41 12.92 3.70 -12.18
CA SER A 41 13.30 2.58 -13.06
C SER A 41 12.12 1.61 -13.32
N PRO A 42 12.03 1.02 -14.53
CA PRO A 42 11.09 -0.07 -14.81
C PRO A 42 11.24 -1.27 -13.84
N GLU A 43 12.47 -1.53 -13.39
CA GLU A 43 12.82 -2.58 -12.43
C GLU A 43 12.19 -2.31 -11.07
N ARG A 44 12.26 -1.06 -10.57
CA ARG A 44 11.61 -0.68 -9.31
C ARG A 44 10.10 -0.87 -9.37
N ARG A 45 9.45 -0.52 -10.49
CA ARG A 45 8.01 -0.77 -10.68
C ARG A 45 7.68 -2.26 -10.64
N THR A 46 8.52 -3.09 -11.28
CA THR A 46 8.37 -4.55 -11.26
C THR A 46 8.56 -5.11 -9.85
N ALA A 47 9.56 -4.62 -9.12
CA ALA A 47 9.82 -5.00 -7.72
C ALA A 47 8.68 -4.58 -6.78
N GLN A 48 8.09 -3.40 -6.97
CA GLN A 48 6.92 -2.96 -6.20
C GLN A 48 5.71 -3.89 -6.40
N LEU A 49 5.43 -4.30 -7.64
CA LEU A 49 4.36 -5.25 -7.93
C LEU A 49 4.63 -6.62 -7.29
N ALA A 50 5.86 -7.12 -7.37
CA ALA A 50 6.26 -8.37 -6.74
C ALA A 50 6.16 -8.29 -5.22
N PHE A 51 6.63 -7.20 -4.61
CA PHE A 51 6.53 -6.95 -3.17
C PHE A 51 5.06 -6.98 -2.72
N ALA A 52 4.19 -6.22 -3.38
CA ALA A 52 2.76 -6.19 -3.06
C ALA A 52 2.10 -7.58 -3.18
N GLN A 53 2.48 -8.36 -4.20
CA GLN A 53 1.98 -9.72 -4.38
C GLN A 53 2.43 -10.65 -3.24
N LEU A 54 3.70 -10.57 -2.81
CA LEU A 54 4.24 -11.35 -1.70
C LEU A 54 3.60 -10.96 -0.36
N THR A 55 3.38 -9.66 -0.12
CA THR A 55 2.68 -9.16 1.07
C THR A 55 1.25 -9.67 1.11
N GLY A 56 0.51 -9.58 -0.01
CA GLY A 56 -0.85 -10.11 -0.09
C GLY A 56 -0.93 -11.63 0.14
N ALA A 57 0.04 -12.39 -0.35
CA ALA A 57 0.13 -13.83 -0.11
C ALA A 57 0.35 -14.15 1.38
N ARG A 58 1.26 -13.43 2.05
CA ARG A 58 1.48 -13.55 3.49
C ARG A 58 0.19 -13.29 4.26
N ASP A 59 -0.50 -12.20 3.97
CA ASP A 59 -1.68 -11.78 4.72
C ASP A 59 -2.82 -12.79 4.59
N VAL A 60 -3.03 -13.37 3.39
CA VAL A 60 -4.01 -14.45 3.18
C VAL A 60 -3.66 -15.70 3.99
N LEU A 61 -2.38 -16.12 4.03
CA LEU A 61 -1.99 -17.31 4.80
C LEU A 61 -2.08 -17.09 6.32
N LEU A 62 -1.73 -15.89 6.80
CA LEU A 62 -1.82 -15.56 8.22
C LEU A 62 -3.28 -15.43 8.69
N ALA A 63 -4.20 -15.00 7.82
CA ALA A 63 -5.63 -14.96 8.13
C ALA A 63 -6.25 -16.36 8.30
N GLU A 64 -5.77 -17.35 7.55
CA GLU A 64 -6.23 -18.75 7.61
C GLU A 64 -5.51 -19.58 8.67
N THR A 65 -4.34 -19.14 9.13
CA THR A 65 -3.60 -19.87 10.16
C THR A 65 -4.45 -19.86 11.42
N PRO A 66 -4.94 -21.02 11.90
CA PRO A 66 -5.70 -21.06 13.14
C PRO A 66 -4.79 -20.49 14.20
N ARG A 67 -5.16 -19.34 14.78
CA ARG A 67 -4.49 -18.84 15.97
C ARG A 67 -4.60 -19.98 16.95
N LEU A 68 -3.49 -20.69 17.18
CA LEU A 68 -3.41 -21.65 18.26
C LEU A 68 -3.75 -20.82 19.49
N VAL A 69 -4.99 -20.97 19.95
CA VAL A 69 -5.43 -20.44 21.23
C VAL A 69 -4.59 -21.24 22.19
N LEU A 70 -3.41 -20.71 22.51
CA LEU A 70 -2.57 -21.19 23.59
C LEU A 70 -3.53 -21.25 24.76
N ALA A 71 -3.87 -22.47 25.17
CA ALA A 71 -4.66 -22.68 26.37
C ALA A 71 -4.04 -21.80 27.45
N PRO A 72 -4.83 -20.97 28.15
CA PRO A 72 -4.31 -19.97 29.07
C PRO A 72 -3.25 -20.66 29.93
N ALA A 73 -2.01 -20.17 29.81
CA ALA A 73 -0.92 -20.73 30.57
C ALA A 73 -1.39 -20.80 32.03
N PRO A 74 -1.23 -21.95 32.72
CA PRO A 74 -1.61 -22.04 34.12
C PRO A 74 -0.99 -20.83 34.81
N SER A 75 -1.80 -20.08 35.57
CA SER A 75 -1.36 -18.85 36.24
C SER A 75 -0.25 -19.19 37.22
N VAL A 76 0.98 -19.26 36.74
CA VAL A 76 2.17 -19.33 37.56
C VAL A 76 2.27 -17.93 38.14
N GLN A 77 1.88 -17.80 39.41
CA GLN A 77 2.15 -16.61 40.21
C GLN A 77 3.64 -16.28 40.00
N PRO A 78 3.97 -15.10 39.45
CA PRO A 78 5.35 -14.72 39.30
C PRO A 78 5.97 -14.74 40.70
N PRO A 79 7.10 -15.44 40.92
CA PRO A 79 7.79 -15.35 42.20
C PRO A 79 8.13 -13.88 42.47
N ASP A 80 7.92 -13.43 43.71
CA ASP A 80 8.20 -12.07 44.16
C ASP A 80 9.63 -11.66 43.77
N TYR A 81 9.75 -10.92 42.66
CA TYR A 81 11.04 -10.51 42.12
C TYR A 81 11.47 -9.23 42.81
N GLN A 82 12.35 -9.34 43.81
CA GLN A 82 13.11 -8.19 44.30
C GLN A 82 14.12 -7.77 43.22
N PRO A 83 14.03 -6.54 42.68
CA PRO A 83 15.00 -6.08 41.69
C PRO A 83 16.36 -5.91 42.37
N ALA A 84 17.26 -6.86 42.13
CA ALA A 84 18.68 -6.66 42.38
C ALA A 84 19.19 -5.65 41.34
N ALA A 85 19.62 -4.49 41.81
CA ALA A 85 20.31 -3.48 41.01
C ALA A 85 21.66 -4.03 40.51
N GLY A 86 21.62 -4.80 39.43
CA GLY A 86 22.79 -5.31 38.73
C GLY A 86 22.66 -4.94 37.25
N ALA A 87 23.65 -4.22 36.74
CA ALA A 87 23.73 -3.72 35.37
C ALA A 87 23.38 -4.82 34.35
N VAL A 88 22.29 -4.60 33.60
CA VAL A 88 21.95 -5.44 32.45
C VAL A 88 22.85 -4.99 31.31
N THR A 89 23.98 -5.67 31.15
CA THR A 89 24.83 -5.52 29.98
C THR A 89 24.06 -6.06 28.78
N SER A 90 23.42 -5.17 28.03
CA SER A 90 22.78 -5.47 26.75
C SER A 90 23.84 -5.96 25.77
N THR A 91 23.91 -7.28 25.55
CA THR A 91 24.60 -7.86 24.39
C THR A 91 23.72 -7.64 23.16
N GLN A 92 23.73 -6.41 22.65
CA GLN A 92 23.33 -6.18 21.26
C GLN A 92 24.32 -6.92 20.36
N PRO A 93 23.85 -7.81 19.45
CA PRO A 93 24.72 -8.37 18.43
C PRO A 93 25.24 -7.20 17.57
N THR A 94 26.52 -6.90 17.70
CA THR A 94 27.17 -5.87 16.91
C THR A 94 27.18 -6.29 15.45
N ILE A 95 26.89 -5.34 14.56
CA ILE A 95 26.88 -5.48 13.08
C ILE A 95 28.15 -6.17 12.55
N ALA A 96 29.26 -6.07 13.29
CA ALA A 96 30.52 -6.76 13.03
C ALA A 96 30.40 -8.31 12.96
N ALA A 97 29.55 -8.93 13.78
CA ALA A 97 29.37 -10.39 13.78
C ALA A 97 28.65 -10.88 12.51
N ALA A 98 27.69 -10.10 11.99
CA ALA A 98 27.01 -10.41 10.73
C ALA A 98 27.95 -10.29 9.52
N GLN A 99 28.85 -9.30 9.52
CA GLN A 99 29.85 -9.12 8.46
C GLN A 99 30.91 -10.24 8.45
N ALA A 100 31.32 -10.73 9.62
CA ALA A 100 32.28 -11.84 9.72
C ALA A 100 31.71 -13.17 9.19
N TYR A 101 30.41 -13.41 9.33
CA TYR A 101 29.77 -14.63 8.81
C TYR A 101 29.70 -14.66 7.28
N MET A 102 29.39 -13.53 6.64
CA MET A 102 29.33 -13.43 5.16
C MET A 102 30.71 -13.60 4.48
N ALA A 103 31.81 -13.30 5.18
CA ALA A 103 33.15 -13.49 4.64
C ALA A 103 33.57 -14.97 4.55
N VAL A 104 32.96 -15.86 5.34
CA VAL A 104 33.31 -17.29 5.42
C VAL A 104 32.42 -18.16 4.53
N HIS A 105 31.22 -17.67 4.18
CA HIS A 105 30.23 -18.40 3.39
C HIS A 105 29.84 -17.63 2.11
N PRO A 106 30.68 -17.65 1.05
CA PRO A 106 30.30 -17.06 -0.23
C PRO A 106 29.04 -17.76 -0.77
N LEU A 107 28.06 -16.95 -1.19
CA LEU A 107 26.84 -17.44 -1.81
C LEU A 107 27.19 -18.29 -3.06
N PRO A 108 26.54 -19.44 -3.26
CA PRO A 108 26.73 -20.24 -4.45
C PRO A 108 26.37 -19.42 -5.70
N GLU A 109 27.24 -19.49 -6.70
CA GLU A 109 27.07 -18.80 -7.98
C GLU A 109 25.76 -19.27 -8.64
N PRO A 110 24.87 -18.36 -9.07
CA PRO A 110 23.62 -18.76 -9.70
C PRO A 110 23.90 -19.53 -11.00
N PRO A 111 23.14 -20.60 -11.29
CA PRO A 111 23.33 -21.38 -12.50
C PRO A 111 23.09 -20.52 -13.76
N PRO A 112 23.79 -20.80 -14.87
CA PRO A 112 23.60 -20.07 -16.11
C PRO A 112 22.15 -20.17 -16.59
N LEU A 113 21.55 -19.01 -16.89
CA LEU A 113 20.19 -18.94 -17.42
C LEU A 113 20.09 -19.68 -18.75
N PRO A 114 19.04 -20.48 -18.97
CA PRO A 114 18.80 -21.13 -20.26
C PRO A 114 18.51 -20.07 -21.34
N PRO A 115 18.89 -20.34 -22.61
CA PRO A 115 18.61 -19.42 -23.70
C PRO A 115 17.10 -19.22 -23.88
N ALA A 116 16.68 -17.95 -23.96
CA ALA A 116 15.28 -17.59 -24.13
C ALA A 116 14.70 -18.18 -25.44
N PRO A 117 13.51 -18.82 -25.41
CA PRO A 117 12.85 -19.32 -26.61
C PRO A 117 12.42 -18.15 -27.50
N ARG A 118 12.88 -18.16 -28.76
CA ARG A 118 12.43 -17.22 -29.79
C ARG A 118 11.10 -17.75 -30.34
N ASP A 119 10.00 -17.07 -30.03
CA ASP A 119 8.67 -17.43 -30.51
C ASP A 119 8.26 -16.52 -31.69
N PRO A 120 8.25 -17.03 -32.95
CA PRO A 120 7.96 -16.23 -34.14
C PRO A 120 6.46 -16.02 -34.43
N SER A 121 5.55 -16.43 -33.53
CA SER A 121 4.12 -16.52 -33.82
C SER A 121 3.28 -15.25 -33.57
N ARG A 122 3.88 -14.13 -33.12
CA ARG A 122 3.13 -12.94 -32.64
C ARG A 122 2.64 -11.93 -33.68
N LEU A 123 2.78 -12.16 -34.99
CA LEU A 123 2.46 -11.10 -35.97
C LEU A 123 1.03 -11.11 -36.55
N ILE A 124 0.25 -12.19 -36.39
CA ILE A 124 -1.04 -12.32 -37.11
C ILE A 124 -2.29 -12.13 -36.21
N GLY A 125 -2.14 -12.19 -34.88
CA GLY A 125 -3.27 -12.12 -33.93
C GLY A 125 -3.82 -10.72 -33.62
N PHE A 126 -3.08 -9.64 -33.93
CA PHE A 126 -3.43 -8.28 -33.46
C PHE A 126 -4.53 -7.60 -34.27
N ILE A 127 -4.74 -7.97 -35.54
CA ILE A 127 -5.69 -7.26 -36.41
C ILE A 127 -7.15 -7.63 -36.09
N VAL A 128 -7.42 -8.90 -35.73
CA VAL A 128 -8.79 -9.35 -35.42
C VAL A 128 -9.23 -8.87 -34.03
N LEU A 129 -8.32 -8.79 -33.06
CA LEU A 129 -8.63 -8.31 -31.71
C LEU A 129 -8.94 -6.81 -31.68
N GLY A 130 -8.21 -6.00 -32.47
CA GLY A 130 -8.39 -4.55 -32.53
C GLY A 130 -9.78 -4.11 -32.99
N VAL A 131 -10.35 -4.79 -34.00
CA VAL A 131 -11.68 -4.44 -34.53
C VAL A 131 -12.79 -4.76 -33.52
N LEU A 132 -12.65 -5.85 -32.75
CA LEU A 132 -13.65 -6.28 -31.78
C LEU A 132 -13.66 -5.37 -30.53
N VAL A 133 -12.48 -4.87 -30.12
CA VAL A 133 -12.37 -3.89 -29.02
C VAL A 133 -12.98 -2.54 -29.42
N ILE A 134 -12.76 -2.05 -30.65
CA ILE A 134 -13.36 -0.78 -31.11
C ILE A 134 -14.90 -0.87 -31.15
N ALA A 135 -15.46 -1.98 -31.63
CA ALA A 135 -16.91 -2.18 -31.66
C ALA A 135 -17.52 -2.26 -30.24
N LEU A 136 -16.81 -2.87 -29.29
CA LEU A 136 -17.24 -2.96 -27.90
C LEU A 136 -17.19 -1.59 -27.18
N ILE A 137 -16.17 -0.78 -27.46
CA ILE A 137 -16.06 0.59 -26.91
C ILE A 137 -17.21 1.48 -27.45
N MET A 138 -17.55 1.39 -28.74
CA MET A 138 -18.69 2.15 -29.28
C MET A 138 -20.05 1.68 -28.73
N GLY A 139 -20.21 0.39 -28.46
CA GLY A 139 -21.45 -0.14 -27.88
C GLY A 139 -21.70 0.31 -26.43
N VAL A 140 -20.65 0.37 -25.61
CA VAL A 140 -20.75 0.78 -24.20
C VAL A 140 -21.01 2.29 -24.06
N ALA A 141 -20.43 3.13 -24.94
CA ALA A 141 -20.64 4.58 -24.92
C ALA A 141 -22.12 4.97 -25.12
N LEU A 142 -22.91 4.16 -25.84
CA LEU A 142 -24.34 4.42 -26.05
C LEU A 142 -25.25 3.88 -24.93
N ALA A 143 -24.79 2.91 -24.14
CA ALA A 143 -25.56 2.34 -23.04
C ALA A 143 -25.45 3.16 -21.73
N VAL A 144 -24.33 3.86 -21.52
CA VAL A 144 -24.09 4.64 -20.29
C VAL A 144 -24.82 6.00 -20.28
N SER A 145 -25.41 6.44 -21.39
CA SER A 145 -26.11 7.75 -21.46
C SER A 145 -27.54 7.75 -20.92
N ARG A 146 -28.05 6.66 -20.33
CA ARG A 146 -29.47 6.59 -19.90
C ARG A 146 -29.75 6.54 -18.41
N ASP A 147 -28.75 6.29 -17.57
CA ASP A 147 -28.94 6.14 -16.11
C ASP A 147 -28.07 7.09 -15.26
N ASN A 148 -27.77 8.29 -15.76
CA ASN A 148 -27.42 9.40 -14.87
C ASN A 148 -28.71 10.06 -14.38
N ALA A 149 -29.45 9.32 -13.55
CA ALA A 149 -30.40 9.92 -12.63
C ALA A 149 -29.60 10.91 -11.78
N GLN A 150 -29.94 12.20 -11.91
CA GLN A 150 -29.52 13.30 -11.05
C GLN A 150 -29.62 12.88 -9.57
N GLN A 151 -28.53 12.38 -9.00
CA GLN A 151 -28.25 12.64 -7.59
C GLN A 151 -27.91 14.12 -7.56
N SER A 152 -28.77 14.91 -6.91
CA SER A 152 -28.51 16.30 -6.61
C SER A 152 -27.35 16.36 -5.62
N SER A 153 -26.12 16.22 -6.12
CA SER A 153 -24.92 16.56 -5.37
C SER A 153 -24.90 18.08 -5.28
N THR A 154 -25.33 18.61 -4.14
CA THR A 154 -25.15 20.02 -3.83
C THR A 154 -23.65 20.24 -3.66
N SER A 155 -22.99 20.73 -4.71
CA SER A 155 -21.62 21.23 -4.62
C SER A 155 -21.67 22.49 -3.75
N PHE A 156 -21.13 22.40 -2.54
CA PHE A 156 -21.06 23.53 -1.65
C PHE A 156 -19.86 24.42 -2.05
N PRO A 157 -20.06 25.74 -2.21
CA PRO A 157 -18.94 26.65 -2.39
C PRO A 157 -18.14 26.73 -1.08
N PHE A 158 -16.98 26.07 -1.02
CA PHE A 158 -16.09 26.16 0.13
C PHE A 158 -15.27 27.46 0.07
N THR A 159 -15.11 28.10 1.22
CA THR A 159 -14.64 29.49 1.32
C THR A 159 -13.11 29.62 1.35
N ASP A 160 -12.39 28.59 1.80
CA ASP A 160 -10.93 28.63 1.84
C ASP A 160 -10.35 27.22 2.04
N VAL A 161 -9.39 26.83 1.20
CA VAL A 161 -8.51 25.67 1.43
C VAL A 161 -7.11 26.27 1.51
N THR A 162 -6.72 26.69 2.70
CA THR A 162 -5.36 27.20 2.90
C THR A 162 -4.46 25.99 3.21
N PRO A 163 -3.48 25.65 2.36
CA PRO A 163 -2.40 24.78 2.81
C PRO A 163 -1.69 25.53 3.94
N ASP A 164 -1.80 25.02 5.17
CA ASP A 164 -1.15 25.68 6.29
C ASP A 164 0.37 25.58 6.06
N GLY A 165 1.05 26.72 6.18
CA GLY A 165 2.46 26.86 5.81
C GLY A 165 3.36 25.87 6.55
N GLU A 166 4.40 25.42 5.83
CA GLU A 166 5.38 24.36 6.18
C GLU A 166 4.76 23.00 6.53
N PRO A 167 5.18 21.90 5.89
CA PRO A 167 4.61 20.58 6.15
C PRO A 167 4.89 20.15 7.59
N SER A 168 3.94 20.31 8.52
CA SER A 168 4.06 19.78 9.87
C SER A 168 3.56 18.34 9.93
N CYS A 169 4.27 17.47 9.23
CA CYS A 169 4.31 16.04 9.54
C CYS A 169 5.37 15.93 10.64
N GLU A 170 4.98 15.98 11.92
CA GLU A 170 5.90 16.13 13.06
C GLU A 170 6.97 15.03 13.21
N ASP A 171 7.00 14.03 12.32
CA ASP A 171 8.09 13.06 12.19
C ASP A 171 8.68 13.11 10.77
N ASP A 172 9.98 13.44 10.68
CA ASP A 172 10.85 13.60 9.49
C ASP A 172 10.88 12.43 8.47
N VAL A 173 10.02 11.41 8.62
CA VAL A 173 10.14 10.14 7.91
C VAL A 173 9.11 9.99 6.79
N ASN A 174 8.00 10.72 6.80
CA ASN A 174 7.01 10.65 5.72
C ASN A 174 6.45 12.03 5.37
N ASP A 175 6.63 12.44 4.11
CA ASP A 175 5.89 13.55 3.54
C ASP A 175 4.39 13.28 3.76
N CYS A 176 3.62 14.27 4.18
CA CYS A 176 2.18 14.16 4.36
C CYS A 176 1.54 15.47 3.92
N TRP A 177 0.28 15.38 3.49
CA TRP A 177 -0.51 16.55 3.17
C TRP A 177 -1.56 16.76 4.26
N GLU A 178 -1.67 18.00 4.71
CA GLU A 178 -2.66 18.43 5.68
C GLU A 178 -3.51 19.55 5.06
N TRP A 179 -4.83 19.44 5.20
CA TRP A 179 -5.77 20.50 4.83
C TRP A 179 -6.67 20.81 6.01
N ARG A 180 -6.96 22.10 6.22
CA ARG A 180 -8.01 22.58 7.12
C ARG A 180 -9.24 22.91 6.32
N LEU A 181 -10.36 22.28 6.67
CA LEU A 181 -11.64 22.40 5.99
C LEU A 181 -12.63 23.09 6.92
N ASN A 182 -13.14 24.24 6.49
CA ASN A 182 -14.18 24.96 7.22
C ASN A 182 -15.53 24.70 6.54
N PHE A 183 -16.52 24.25 7.33
CA PHE A 183 -17.86 23.95 6.83
C PHE A 183 -18.84 25.00 7.35
N ASN A 184 -19.68 25.53 6.46
CA ASN A 184 -20.67 26.55 6.83
C ASN A 184 -21.98 25.95 7.38
N ASP A 185 -22.22 24.66 7.13
CA ASP A 185 -23.43 23.94 7.50
C ASP A 185 -23.05 22.60 8.16
N ASP A 186 -23.94 22.06 8.99
CA ASP A 186 -23.79 20.74 9.60
C ASP A 186 -23.74 19.65 8.52
N CYS A 187 -22.82 18.71 8.65
CA CYS A 187 -22.61 17.65 7.67
C CYS A 187 -22.33 16.33 8.38
N SER A 188 -23.29 15.39 8.33
CA SER A 188 -23.16 14.12 9.05
C SER A 188 -21.92 13.35 8.56
N ARG A 189 -21.67 13.42 7.24
CA ARG A 189 -20.50 12.87 6.59
C ARG A 189 -20.12 13.65 5.32
N ALA A 190 -18.84 14.00 5.16
CA ALA A 190 -18.32 14.57 3.92
C ALA A 190 -17.41 13.58 3.17
N MET A 191 -17.62 13.45 1.87
CA MET A 191 -16.72 12.82 0.92
C MET A 191 -15.75 13.87 0.36
N VAL A 192 -14.46 13.72 0.62
CA VAL A 192 -13.41 14.58 0.06
C VAL A 192 -12.66 13.81 -1.02
N ARG A 193 -12.69 14.31 -2.26
CA ARG A 193 -11.88 13.80 -3.38
C ARG A 193 -10.61 14.64 -3.52
N ILE A 194 -9.49 13.95 -3.55
CA ILE A 194 -8.16 14.56 -3.57
C ILE A 194 -7.46 14.08 -4.85
N GLY A 195 -7.04 15.04 -5.66
CA GLY A 195 -6.24 14.81 -6.86
C GLY A 195 -4.75 14.94 -6.54
N PHE A 196 -3.94 14.12 -7.20
CA PHE A 196 -2.49 14.18 -7.13
C PHE A 196 -1.88 14.40 -8.51
N SER A 197 -0.89 15.29 -8.60
CA SER A 197 -0.21 15.71 -9.83
C SER A 197 1.30 15.79 -9.64
N ASP A 198 2.06 15.64 -10.74
CA ASP A 198 3.53 15.76 -10.69
C ASP A 198 4.00 17.22 -10.59
N THR A 199 3.10 18.17 -10.85
CA THR A 199 3.35 19.62 -10.81
C THR A 199 2.15 20.33 -10.19
N GLU A 200 2.37 21.47 -9.56
CA GLU A 200 1.33 22.28 -8.89
C GLU A 200 0.07 22.49 -9.78
N ASP A 201 0.26 22.93 -11.03
CA ASP A 201 -0.82 23.13 -12.01
C ASP A 201 -1.04 21.93 -12.96
N GLY A 202 -0.52 20.74 -12.60
CA GLY A 202 -0.54 19.56 -13.46
C GLY A 202 -1.93 18.91 -13.56
N GLU A 203 -2.14 18.15 -14.64
CA GLU A 203 -3.31 17.26 -14.71
C GLU A 203 -3.26 16.22 -13.59
N THR A 204 -4.39 16.00 -12.92
CA THR A 204 -4.54 14.95 -11.92
C THR A 204 -4.24 13.58 -12.52
N LYS A 205 -3.20 12.93 -12.02
CA LYS A 205 -2.82 11.57 -12.44
C LYS A 205 -3.47 10.48 -11.60
N ARG A 206 -3.81 10.81 -10.36
CA ARG A 206 -4.39 9.88 -9.41
C ARG A 206 -5.38 10.61 -8.53
N THR A 207 -6.45 9.93 -8.16
CA THR A 207 -7.44 10.44 -7.20
C THR A 207 -7.53 9.51 -6.00
N THR A 208 -7.76 10.06 -4.81
CA THR A 208 -8.20 9.29 -3.66
C THR A 208 -9.44 9.93 -3.04
N ILE A 209 -10.20 9.12 -2.31
CA ILE A 209 -11.39 9.57 -1.59
C ILE A 209 -11.13 9.37 -0.10
N ARG A 210 -11.49 10.38 0.69
CA ARG A 210 -11.49 10.34 2.15
C ARG A 210 -12.87 10.71 2.66
N TRP A 211 -13.23 10.12 3.78
CA TRP A 211 -14.48 10.38 4.44
C TRP A 211 -14.19 11.04 5.77
N ILE A 212 -14.87 12.16 6.03
CA ILE A 212 -14.82 12.89 7.29
C ILE A 212 -16.22 12.79 7.89
N THR A 213 -16.32 12.56 9.18
CA THR A 213 -17.59 12.35 9.90
C THR A 213 -17.66 13.25 11.11
N GLY A 214 -18.87 13.62 11.52
CA GLY A 214 -19.08 14.47 12.70
C GLY A 214 -18.60 15.89 12.45
N ILE A 215 -18.99 16.46 11.31
CA ILE A 215 -18.69 17.84 10.96
C ILE A 215 -19.83 18.70 11.45
N GLU A 216 -19.53 19.63 12.36
CA GLU A 216 -20.46 20.66 12.83
C GLU A 216 -20.24 21.97 12.04
N ALA A 217 -21.30 22.75 11.87
CA ALA A 217 -21.21 24.07 11.25
C ALA A 217 -20.21 24.97 12.00
N ASP A 218 -19.46 25.77 11.25
CA ASP A 218 -18.43 26.70 11.74
C ASP A 218 -17.22 26.04 12.43
N GLU A 219 -17.11 24.71 12.43
CA GLU A 219 -15.92 23.99 12.90
C GLU A 219 -14.89 23.74 11.77
N THR A 220 -13.61 23.73 12.15
CA THR A 220 -12.51 23.37 11.27
C THR A 220 -12.19 21.89 11.41
N ALA A 221 -12.41 21.10 10.35
CA ALA A 221 -11.94 19.73 10.28
C ALA A 221 -10.53 19.68 9.68
N THR A 222 -9.64 18.87 10.25
CA THR A 222 -8.32 18.61 9.69
C THR A 222 -8.30 17.29 8.93
N LEU A 223 -7.85 17.32 7.67
CA LEU A 223 -7.70 16.16 6.82
C LEU A 223 -6.21 15.84 6.63
N HIS A 224 -5.79 14.69 7.15
CA HIS A 224 -4.42 14.19 6.97
C HIS A 224 -4.39 13.09 5.89
N VAL A 225 -3.43 13.20 4.98
CA VAL A 225 -3.15 12.17 3.97
C VAL A 225 -1.66 11.89 3.96
N GLU A 226 -1.31 10.68 4.41
CA GLU A 226 0.06 10.18 4.36
C GLU A 226 0.54 9.99 2.92
N ASN A 227 1.77 10.42 2.61
CA ASN A 227 2.46 10.03 1.39
C ASN A 227 2.94 8.58 1.51
N SER A 228 2.02 7.63 1.30
CA SER A 228 2.45 6.25 1.10
C SER A 228 3.30 6.19 -0.17
N THR A 229 4.59 5.90 -0.02
CA THR A 229 5.61 5.80 -1.09
C THR A 229 5.04 5.58 -2.50
N GLY A 230 4.94 6.65 -3.29
CA GLY A 230 4.42 6.62 -4.65
C GLY A 230 3.23 7.53 -4.95
N TYR A 231 2.93 8.51 -4.09
CA TYR A 231 2.11 9.64 -4.51
C TYR A 231 2.97 10.69 -5.23
N PRO A 232 2.39 11.38 -6.23
CA PRO A 232 3.00 12.57 -6.85
C PRO A 232 3.36 13.66 -5.82
N GLU A 233 4.25 14.57 -6.20
CA GLU A 233 4.77 15.63 -5.32
C GLU A 233 3.68 16.62 -4.87
N TRP A 234 2.61 16.77 -5.66
CA TRP A 234 1.55 17.73 -5.41
C TRP A 234 0.21 17.04 -5.19
N ALA A 235 -0.56 17.56 -4.23
CA ALA A 235 -1.90 17.10 -3.92
C ALA A 235 -2.83 18.30 -3.72
N GLY A 236 -4.07 18.19 -4.20
CA GLY A 236 -5.10 19.22 -4.06
C GLY A 236 -6.48 18.61 -3.88
N ILE A 237 -7.36 19.32 -3.17
CA ILE A 237 -8.77 18.93 -3.04
C ILE A 237 -9.50 19.32 -4.32
N GLU A 238 -10.09 18.33 -4.99
CA GLU A 238 -10.84 18.55 -6.23
C GLU A 238 -12.33 18.79 -5.96
N ASP A 239 -12.87 18.07 -4.97
CA ASP A 239 -14.30 18.07 -4.69
C ASP A 239 -14.57 17.68 -3.23
N ILE A 240 -15.58 18.30 -2.63
CA ILE A 240 -16.10 17.96 -1.31
C ILE A 240 -17.62 17.86 -1.43
N THR A 241 -18.17 16.69 -1.15
CA THR A 241 -19.62 16.46 -1.17
C THR A 241 -20.08 16.08 0.24
N CYS A 242 -21.06 16.81 0.77
CA CYS A 242 -21.73 16.44 2.01
C CYS A 242 -22.87 15.46 1.73
N GLU A 243 -22.95 14.43 2.56
CA GLU A 243 -24.03 13.45 2.63
C GLU A 243 -24.74 13.60 3.99
N ASP A 244 -26.06 13.77 3.96
CA ASP A 244 -26.91 13.87 5.16
C ASP A 244 -27.29 12.49 5.71
#